data_AF-A0A6A6D6L0-F1
#
_entry.id   AF-A0A6A6D6L0-F1
#
_cell.length_a   1.000
_cell.length_b   1.000
_cell.length_c   1.000
_cell.angle_alpha   90.00
_cell.angle_beta   90.00
_cell.angle_gamma   90.00
#
_symmetry.space_group_name_H-M   'P 1'
#
loop_
_entity.id
_entity.type
_entity.pdbx_description
1 polymer ?
#
loop_
_entity_poly.entity_id
_entity_poly.type
_entity_poly.pdbx_seq_one_letter_code
_entity_poly.pdbx_strand_id
1 'polypeptide(L)'
;MPPKAISDVERQALRAYYFSQKPQPKQKDIIAWFEQQYGRKLGQATLSNSLKDCYKYLDNAPAASSISFRQRSGKWELLEKILFSWQQQLEARGQLVSSEVLQAKAKDLWVILPEYAGKPIPEFSPGWLGGFKKRFGIKQYT
;
A
#
# COMPACT_ATOMS: atom_id res chain seq x y z
N MET A 1 -17.20 -14.05 5.77
CA MET A 1 -16.23 -13.57 4.77
C MET A 1 -15.51 -12.35 5.33
N PRO A 2 -14.17 -12.25 5.25
CA PRO A 2 -13.45 -11.07 5.69
C PRO A 2 -13.86 -9.83 4.88
N PRO A 3 -13.93 -8.63 5.49
CA PRO A 3 -14.27 -7.40 4.78
C PRO A 3 -13.21 -7.12 3.71
N LYS A 4 -13.62 -7.15 2.43
CA LYS A 4 -12.75 -6.75 1.32
C LYS A 4 -12.45 -5.26 1.44
N ALA A 5 -11.18 -4.89 1.37
CA ALA A 5 -10.76 -3.50 1.40
C ALA A 5 -11.28 -2.74 0.16
N ILE A 6 -11.69 -1.49 0.37
CA ILE A 6 -12.03 -0.52 -0.68
C ILE A 6 -10.81 0.39 -0.91
N SER A 7 -10.43 0.58 -2.17
CA SER A 7 -9.36 1.49 -2.57
C SER A 7 -9.78 2.94 -2.39
N ASP A 8 -8.82 3.87 -2.40
CA ASP A 8 -9.12 5.30 -2.24
C ASP A 8 -9.89 5.85 -3.45
N VAL A 9 -9.65 5.33 -4.67
CA VAL A 9 -10.40 5.68 -5.90
C VAL A 9 -11.85 5.21 -5.82
N GLU A 10 -12.09 3.96 -5.47
CA GLU A 10 -13.45 3.44 -5.30
C GLU A 10 -14.19 4.17 -4.17
N ARG A 11 -13.47 4.55 -3.10
CA ARG A 11 -14.04 5.34 -2.01
C ARG A 11 -14.41 6.75 -2.48
N GLN A 12 -13.55 7.40 -3.26
CA GLN A 12 -13.82 8.71 -3.84
C GLN A 12 -15.06 8.66 -4.75
N ALA A 13 -15.14 7.68 -5.65
CA ALA A 13 -16.30 7.51 -6.54
C ALA A 13 -17.60 7.27 -5.75
N LEU A 14 -17.54 6.43 -4.70
CA LEU A 14 -18.69 6.19 -3.83
C LEU A 14 -19.16 7.47 -3.13
N ARG A 15 -18.22 8.27 -2.61
CA ARG A 15 -18.54 9.54 -1.95
C ARG A 15 -19.13 10.54 -2.94
N ALA A 16 -18.53 10.67 -4.13
CA ALA A 16 -19.04 11.53 -5.20
C ALA A 16 -20.47 11.13 -5.61
N TYR A 17 -20.72 9.83 -5.81
CA TYR A 17 -22.06 9.33 -6.11
C TYR A 17 -23.06 9.68 -4.99
N TYR A 18 -22.72 9.39 -3.74
CA TYR A 18 -23.59 9.66 -2.59
C TYR A 18 -23.94 11.16 -2.44
N PHE A 19 -22.96 12.05 -2.57
CA PHE A 19 -23.17 13.50 -2.43
C PHE A 19 -23.78 14.17 -3.67
N SER A 20 -23.73 13.53 -4.85
CA SER A 20 -24.37 14.02 -6.07
C SER A 20 -25.90 13.90 -6.08
N GLN A 21 -26.43 12.96 -5.30
CA GLN A 21 -27.86 12.62 -5.29
C GLN A 21 -28.61 13.42 -4.21
N LYS A 22 -29.74 14.03 -4.58
CA LYS A 22 -30.68 14.67 -3.65
C LYS A 22 -32.11 14.21 -3.97
N PRO A 23 -32.82 13.50 -3.07
CA PRO A 23 -32.42 13.11 -1.71
C PRO A 23 -31.30 12.06 -1.67
N GLN A 24 -30.64 11.91 -0.51
CA GLN A 24 -29.56 10.94 -0.35
C GLN A 24 -30.05 9.50 -0.58
N PRO A 25 -29.36 8.69 -1.39
CA PRO A 25 -29.77 7.33 -1.73
C PRO A 25 -29.68 6.42 -0.51
N LYS A 26 -30.52 5.38 -0.44
CA LYS A 26 -30.47 4.42 0.65
C LYS A 26 -29.22 3.56 0.51
N GLN A 27 -28.73 3.00 1.62
CA GLN A 27 -27.55 2.12 1.59
C GLN A 27 -27.68 0.94 0.61
N LYS A 28 -28.89 0.40 0.43
CA LYS A 28 -29.16 -0.68 -0.55
C LYS A 28 -28.88 -0.23 -1.98
N ASP A 29 -29.28 0.98 -2.34
CA ASP A 29 -29.13 1.52 -3.68
C ASP A 29 -27.65 1.79 -3.99
N ILE A 30 -26.91 2.31 -3.00
CA ILE A 30 -25.46 2.54 -3.11
C ILE A 30 -24.70 1.21 -3.27
N ILE A 31 -25.10 0.16 -2.53
CA ILE A 31 -24.50 -1.17 -2.67
C ILE A 31 -24.77 -1.74 -4.06
N ALA A 32 -26.00 -1.60 -4.57
CA ALA A 32 -26.37 -2.06 -5.91
C ALA A 32 -25.59 -1.31 -7.00
N TRP A 33 -25.49 0.02 -6.90
CA TRP A 33 -24.67 0.84 -7.78
C TRP A 33 -23.19 0.42 -7.74
N PHE A 34 -22.63 0.19 -6.55
CA PHE A 34 -21.24 -0.22 -6.39
C PHE A 34 -20.97 -1.61 -7.01
N GLU A 35 -21.90 -2.55 -6.82
CA GLU A 35 -21.82 -3.89 -7.41
C GLU A 35 -21.91 -3.84 -8.94
N GLN A 36 -22.75 -2.97 -9.50
CA GLN A 36 -22.85 -2.74 -10.94
C GLN A 36 -21.57 -2.10 -11.51
N GLN A 37 -20.97 -1.14 -10.81
CA GLN A 37 -19.78 -0.42 -11.28
C GLN A 37 -18.49 -1.24 -11.19
N TYR A 38 -18.31 -2.01 -10.10
CA TYR A 38 -17.05 -2.69 -9.79
C TYR A 38 -17.14 -4.23 -9.80
N GLY A 39 -18.30 -4.81 -10.11
CA GLY A 39 -18.52 -6.26 -10.14
C GLY A 39 -18.35 -6.93 -8.78
N ARG A 40 -18.40 -6.19 -7.67
CA ARG A 40 -18.20 -6.72 -6.31
C ARG A 40 -19.14 -6.07 -5.31
N LYS A 41 -19.70 -6.89 -4.42
CA LYS A 41 -20.61 -6.41 -3.36
C LYS A 41 -19.86 -5.73 -2.22
N LEU A 42 -20.32 -4.54 -1.84
CA LEU A 42 -19.81 -3.79 -0.70
C LEU A 42 -20.55 -4.16 0.59
N GLY A 43 -19.82 -4.32 1.69
CA GLY A 43 -20.42 -4.52 3.02
C GLY A 43 -20.96 -3.21 3.59
N GLN A 44 -22.08 -3.27 4.32
CA GLN A 44 -22.71 -2.11 4.96
C GLN A 44 -21.76 -1.33 5.90
N ALA A 45 -20.92 -2.06 6.65
CA ALA A 45 -19.91 -1.45 7.52
C ALA A 45 -18.86 -0.66 6.71
N THR A 46 -18.42 -1.19 5.57
CA THR A 46 -17.45 -0.53 4.68
C THR A 46 -18.02 0.73 4.06
N LEU A 47 -19.29 0.69 3.64
CA LEU A 47 -20.03 1.86 3.15
C LEU A 47 -20.10 2.94 4.23
N SER A 48 -20.58 2.59 5.42
CA SER A 48 -20.73 3.55 6.52
C SER A 48 -19.39 4.16 6.93
N ASN A 49 -18.32 3.35 6.95
CA ASN A 49 -16.97 3.85 7.23
C ASN A 49 -16.45 4.79 6.13
N SER A 50 -16.76 4.50 4.87
CA SER A 50 -16.33 5.30 3.71
C SER A 50 -16.94 6.71 3.67
N LEU A 51 -18.13 6.88 4.25
CA LEU A 51 -18.82 8.16 4.32
C LEU A 51 -18.35 9.05 5.48
N LYS A 52 -17.52 8.56 6.40
CA LYS A 52 -17.00 9.35 7.54
C LYS A 52 -16.17 10.56 7.10
N ASP A 53 -16.11 11.58 7.95
CA ASP A 53 -15.37 12.83 7.73
C ASP A 53 -13.87 12.62 7.53
N CYS A 54 -13.29 11.57 8.12
CA CYS A 54 -11.88 11.24 7.92
C CYS A 54 -11.51 10.95 6.46
N TYR A 55 -12.49 10.77 5.57
CA TYR A 55 -12.31 10.59 4.13
C TYR A 55 -12.72 11.80 3.29
N LYS A 56 -13.10 12.93 3.89
CA LYS A 56 -13.47 14.17 3.19
C LYS A 56 -12.34 14.71 2.30
N TYR A 57 -11.09 14.41 2.64
CA TYR A 57 -9.93 14.74 1.82
C TYR A 57 -9.98 14.13 0.41
N LEU A 58 -10.71 13.02 0.23
CA LEU A 58 -10.88 12.37 -1.08
C LEU A 58 -11.83 13.13 -2.00
N ASP A 59 -12.73 13.96 -1.46
CA ASP A 59 -13.74 14.66 -2.29
C ASP A 59 -13.11 15.73 -3.18
N ASN A 60 -11.97 16.29 -2.74
CA ASN A 60 -11.22 17.34 -3.45
C ASN A 60 -9.91 16.83 -4.07
N ALA A 61 -9.58 15.54 -3.89
CA ALA A 61 -8.36 14.98 -4.45
C ALA A 61 -8.49 14.90 -5.99
N PRO A 62 -7.46 15.30 -6.76
CA PRO A 62 -7.44 15.02 -8.20
C PRO A 62 -7.63 13.51 -8.39
N ALA A 63 -8.37 13.09 -9.43
CA ALA A 63 -8.71 11.70 -9.70
C ALA A 63 -7.46 10.83 -9.50
N ALA A 64 -7.40 10.12 -8.37
CA ALA A 64 -6.15 9.49 -7.96
C ALA A 64 -5.81 8.44 -9.01
N SER A 65 -4.62 8.56 -9.62
CA SER A 65 -4.18 7.69 -10.71
C SER A 65 -3.90 6.25 -10.26
N SER A 66 -4.05 5.95 -8.97
CA SER A 66 -3.65 4.68 -8.41
C SER A 66 -4.80 3.95 -7.73
N ILE A 67 -4.98 2.68 -8.14
CA ILE A 67 -5.55 1.57 -7.36
C ILE A 67 -4.64 1.31 -6.12
N SER A 68 -4.19 2.36 -5.44
CA SER A 68 -3.31 2.23 -4.29
C SER A 68 -4.17 2.07 -3.06
N PHE A 69 -4.31 0.83 -2.61
CA PHE A 69 -4.43 0.60 -1.18
C PHE A 69 -3.24 1.30 -0.52
N ARG A 70 -3.48 2.11 0.53
CA ARG A 70 -2.42 2.85 1.25
C ARG A 70 -1.15 2.01 1.30
N GLN A 71 -0.11 2.46 0.58
CA GLN A 71 1.20 1.83 0.66
C GLN A 71 1.67 2.05 2.08
N ARG A 72 1.48 1.04 2.94
CA ARG A 72 2.02 1.07 4.28
C ARG A 72 3.52 1.12 4.13
N SER A 73 4.12 2.10 4.78
CA SER A 73 5.55 2.18 4.85
C SER A 73 6.13 0.94 5.54
N GLY A 74 7.34 0.56 5.13
CA GLY A 74 7.99 -0.65 5.61
C GLY A 74 8.22 -0.59 7.12
N LYS A 75 8.30 -1.75 7.78
CA LYS A 75 8.55 -1.83 9.22
C LYS A 75 9.86 -1.11 9.64
N TRP A 76 10.82 -1.02 8.73
CA TRP A 76 12.13 -0.40 8.93
C TRP A 76 12.46 0.52 7.75
N GLU A 77 11.70 1.61 7.61
CA GLU A 77 11.81 2.52 6.46
C GLU A 77 13.23 3.03 6.21
N LEU A 78 13.97 3.41 7.27
CA LEU A 78 15.32 3.94 7.13
C LEU A 78 16.26 2.90 6.53
N LEU A 79 16.25 1.69 7.08
CA LEU A 79 17.04 0.56 6.58
C LEU A 79 16.67 0.23 5.14
N GLU A 80 15.38 0.19 4.81
CA GLU A 80 14.92 -0.09 3.46
C GLU A 80 15.37 0.98 2.46
N LYS A 81 15.34 2.26 2.81
CA LYS A 81 15.83 3.36 1.94
C LYS A 81 17.33 3.23 1.66
N ILE A 82 18.13 2.93 2.69
CA ILE A 82 19.59 2.77 2.54
C ILE A 82 19.89 1.53 1.69
N LEU A 83 19.19 0.41 1.97
CA LEU A 83 19.34 -0.82 1.20
C LEU A 83 18.99 -0.63 -0.27
N PHE A 84 17.91 0.12 -0.56
CA PHE A 84 17.51 0.44 -1.92
C PHE A 84 18.55 1.31 -2.64
N SER A 85 19.05 2.36 -1.99
CA SER A 85 20.10 3.21 -2.57
C SER A 85 21.36 2.40 -2.88
N TRP A 86 21.72 1.46 -2.02
CA TRP A 86 22.86 0.57 -2.26
C TRP A 86 22.62 -0.37 -3.45
N GLN A 87 21.43 -0.97 -3.56
CA GLN A 87 21.08 -1.82 -4.69
C GLN A 87 21.09 -1.05 -6.03
N GLN A 88 20.56 0.18 -6.06
CA GLN A 88 20.62 1.04 -7.25
C GLN A 88 22.06 1.31 -7.70
N GLN A 89 22.99 1.50 -6.76
CA GLN A 89 24.41 1.70 -7.09
C GLN A 89 25.04 0.46 -7.73
N LEU A 90 24.62 -0.75 -7.34
CA LEU A 90 25.10 -1.99 -7.94
C LEU A 90 24.50 -2.23 -9.33
N GLU A 91 23.20 -1.95 -9.49
CA GLU A 91 22.54 -2.05 -10.80
C GLU A 91 23.11 -1.06 -11.80
N ALA A 92 23.45 0.16 -11.37
CA ALA A 92 24.15 1.14 -12.20
C ALA A 92 25.53 0.65 -12.68
N ARG A 93 26.13 -0.32 -11.98
CA ARG A 93 27.38 -0.98 -12.36
C ARG A 93 27.16 -2.27 -13.17
N GLY A 94 25.91 -2.58 -13.53
CA GLY A 94 25.54 -3.79 -14.26
C GLY A 94 25.57 -5.07 -13.41
N GLN A 95 25.62 -4.95 -12.08
CA GLN A 95 25.62 -6.12 -11.20
C GLN A 95 24.20 -6.53 -10.81
N LEU A 96 23.91 -7.82 -10.92
CA LEU A 96 22.65 -8.40 -10.45
C LEU A 96 22.72 -8.66 -8.96
N VAL A 97 21.77 -8.09 -8.20
CA VAL A 97 21.69 -8.27 -6.75
C VAL A 97 20.68 -9.37 -6.44
N SER A 98 21.16 -10.51 -5.94
CA SER A 98 20.29 -11.62 -5.54
C SER A 98 19.53 -11.29 -4.25
N SER A 99 18.45 -12.04 -4.01
CA SER A 99 17.65 -11.92 -2.78
C SER A 99 18.48 -12.18 -1.51
N GLU A 100 19.40 -13.14 -1.55
CA GLU A 100 20.30 -13.49 -0.44
C GLU A 100 21.28 -12.36 -0.15
N VAL A 101 21.82 -11.74 -1.20
CA VAL A 101 22.72 -10.59 -1.08
C VAL A 101 22.01 -9.38 -0.46
N LEU A 102 20.75 -9.13 -0.83
CA LEU A 102 19.93 -8.10 -0.17
C LEU A 102 19.70 -8.40 1.31
N GLN A 103 19.41 -9.66 1.67
CA GLN A 103 19.22 -10.06 3.06
C GLN A 103 20.51 -9.93 3.88
N ALA A 104 21.65 -10.36 3.34
CA ALA A 104 22.94 -10.21 3.98
C ALA A 104 23.25 -8.73 4.23
N LYS A 105 23.07 -7.88 3.21
CA LYS A 105 23.30 -6.44 3.35
C LYS A 105 22.34 -5.78 4.35
N ALA A 106 21.09 -6.23 4.41
CA ALA A 106 20.13 -5.74 5.41
C ALA A 106 20.60 -6.05 6.85
N LYS A 107 21.18 -7.23 7.09
CA LYS A 107 21.76 -7.59 8.39
C LYS A 107 22.96 -6.71 8.74
N ASP A 108 23.84 -6.44 7.78
CA ASP A 108 24.98 -5.53 8.00
C ASP A 108 24.51 -4.12 8.36
N LEU A 109 23.54 -3.59 7.60
CA LEU A 109 22.96 -2.28 7.86
C LEU A 109 22.27 -2.21 9.23
N TRP A 110 21.65 -3.31 9.68
CA TRP A 110 21.01 -3.37 11.00
C TRP A 110 22.01 -3.11 12.13
N VAL A 111 23.22 -3.67 12.03
CA VAL A 111 24.26 -3.52 13.06
C VAL A 111 24.89 -2.12 13.02
N ILE A 112 25.00 -1.53 11.83
CA ILE A 112 25.63 -0.21 11.63
C ILE A 112 24.69 0.93 12.06
N LEU A 113 23.37 0.75 11.89
CA LEU A 113 22.41 1.82 12.14
C LEU A 113 22.19 2.05 13.65
N PRO A 114 22.46 3.26 14.16
CA PRO A 114 22.32 3.54 15.59
C PRO A 114 20.86 3.44 16.08
N GLU A 115 19.89 3.67 15.19
CA GLU A 115 18.45 3.53 15.50
C GLU A 115 18.02 2.08 15.85
N TYR A 116 18.81 1.11 15.38
CA TYR A 116 18.56 -0.32 15.58
C TYR A 116 19.61 -1.00 16.48
N ALA A 117 20.57 -0.22 16.99
CA ALA A 117 21.56 -0.71 17.94
C ALA A 117 20.88 -1.32 19.18
N GLY A 118 21.35 -2.51 19.59
CA GLY A 118 20.81 -3.25 20.73
C GLY A 118 19.49 -3.98 20.48
N LYS A 119 18.89 -3.89 19.28
CA LYS A 119 17.72 -4.69 18.91
C LYS A 119 18.14 -6.01 18.25
N PRO A 120 17.39 -7.11 18.46
CA PRO A 120 17.69 -8.38 17.80
C PRO A 120 17.60 -8.23 16.28
N ILE A 121 18.59 -8.80 15.58
CA ILE A 121 18.65 -8.76 14.12
C ILE A 121 17.44 -9.53 13.56
N PRO A 122 16.62 -8.89 12.71
CA PRO A 122 15.52 -9.57 12.06
C PRO A 122 16.01 -10.66 11.12
N GLU A 123 15.17 -11.67 10.89
CA GLU A 123 15.48 -12.74 9.93
C GLU A 123 15.50 -12.23 8.47
N PHE A 124 14.83 -11.09 8.20
CA PHE A 124 14.62 -10.55 6.86
C PHE A 124 13.99 -11.58 5.90
N SER A 125 12.87 -12.16 6.35
CA SER A 125 12.19 -13.26 5.66
C SER A 125 11.87 -12.95 4.19
N PRO A 126 11.66 -13.99 3.35
CA PRO A 126 11.24 -13.81 1.96
C PRO A 126 9.99 -12.94 1.81
N GLY A 127 9.06 -13.01 2.77
CA GLY A 127 7.86 -12.16 2.80
C GLY A 127 8.16 -10.68 3.03
N TRP A 128 9.11 -10.36 3.92
CA TRP A 128 9.59 -8.98 4.07
C TRP A 128 10.24 -8.48 2.78
N LEU A 129 11.09 -9.31 2.16
CA LEU A 129 11.79 -8.97 0.93
C LEU A 129 10.81 -8.75 -0.24
N GLY A 130 9.78 -9.58 -0.36
CA GLY A 130 8.71 -9.39 -1.34
C GLY A 130 7.98 -8.07 -1.13
N GLY A 131 7.70 -7.71 0.13
CA GLY A 131 7.16 -6.40 0.49
C GLY A 131 8.09 -5.24 0.14
N PHE A 132 9.38 -5.37 0.44
CA PHE A 132 10.41 -4.38 0.10
C PHE A 132 10.47 -4.15 -1.41
N LYS A 133 10.63 -5.22 -2.21
CA LYS A 133 10.65 -5.13 -3.68
C LYS A 133 9.39 -4.46 -4.22
N LYS A 134 8.21 -4.78 -3.67
CA LYS A 134 6.94 -4.18 -4.06
C LYS A 134 6.84 -2.69 -3.71
N ARG A 135 7.34 -2.27 -2.54
CA ARG A 135 7.37 -0.87 -2.09
C ARG A 135 8.28 -0.01 -2.96
N PHE A 136 9.43 -0.56 -3.37
CA PHE A 136 10.44 0.15 -4.16
C PHE A 136 10.35 -0.09 -5.68
N GLY A 137 9.34 -0.84 -6.15
CA GLY A 137 9.12 -1.09 -7.57
C GLY A 137 10.22 -1.91 -8.26
N ILE A 138 10.98 -2.70 -7.48
CA ILE A 138 12.06 -3.54 -8.02
C ILE A 138 11.43 -4.66 -8.85
N LYS A 139 11.69 -4.65 -10.15
CA LYS A 139 11.20 -5.67 -11.10
C LYS A 139 11.82 -7.02 -10.74
N GLN A 140 11.00 -8.04 -10.49
CA GLN A 140 11.47 -9.41 -10.49
C GLN A 140 11.64 -9.84 -11.94
N TYR A 141 12.88 -10.03 -12.38
CA TYR A 141 13.14 -10.78 -13.60
C TYR A 141 12.92 -12.25 -13.23
N THR A 142 11.80 -12.80 -13.69
CA THR A 142 11.52 -14.24 -13.71
C THR A 142 12.26 -14.87 -14.87
#